data_AF-A0A969Z9E6-F1
#
_entry.id   AF-A0A969Z9E6-F1
#
_cell.length_a   1.000
_cell.length_b   1.000
_cell.length_c   1.000
_cell.angle_alpha   90.00
_cell.angle_beta   90.00
_cell.angle_gamma   90.00
#
_symmetry.space_group_name_H-M   'P 1'
#
loop_
_entity.id
_entity.type
_entity.pdbx_description
1 polymer ?
#
loop_
_entity_poly.entity_id
_entity_poly.type
_entity_poly.pdbx_seq_one_letter_code
_entity_poly.pdbx_strand_id
1 'polypeptide(L)'
;MDKIVAGYGSEWHLLRYMGRHRQELDRQIIGCIGHGSRIEWLDFDYSGNRATDQALKGLSFLSYRDIPDFYEFQKDWKSFWPQTGNPPIWDAVGWLETDSGNYVSRELLLVEAKAHLDEIKSSCNDNSPGSIDQICNSFNIVKAELGISLQIDWLSHYYQYANHITMLWFLLKHNISARLVQIYFIGDNNPSANCLFDQPEWEEAITLQNETLALPDDYLICKRIHHVYIPLIQEYKLIEIINKRPVNQIARNYLKAAGADLNSSILYVFQLVLWALDKGFIVIKDRNTPSIPGFRPNDIAATGNFKELVEKLAFETPPLKAMHFLCHSGPDSWEFFFDETDFEQQETPEDAAIYVIECLLNALD
;
A
#
# COMPACT_ATOMS: atom_id res chain seq x y z
N MET A 1 16.36 10.68 -16.18
CA MET A 1 15.63 9.44 -15.91
C MET A 1 16.15 8.36 -16.83
N ASP A 2 16.04 7.12 -16.39
CA ASP A 2 16.18 5.98 -17.29
C ASP A 2 15.04 5.97 -18.30
N LYS A 3 15.11 5.10 -19.30
CA LYS A 3 14.09 5.03 -20.34
C LYS A 3 12.79 4.49 -19.74
N ILE A 4 11.74 5.31 -19.69
CA ILE A 4 10.39 4.88 -19.27
C ILE A 4 10.00 3.63 -20.07
N VAL A 5 9.75 2.54 -19.35
CA VAL A 5 9.26 1.31 -19.97
C VAL A 5 7.75 1.30 -19.95
N ALA A 6 7.13 1.06 -21.10
CA ALA A 6 5.68 1.07 -21.19
C ALA A 6 5.08 -0.17 -20.51
N GLY A 7 4.23 0.05 -19.50
CA GLY A 7 3.32 -0.94 -18.94
C GLY A 7 3.71 -1.53 -17.59
N TYR A 8 4.87 -1.18 -17.04
CA TYR A 8 5.32 -1.62 -15.71
C TYR A 8 6.35 -0.65 -15.10
N GLY A 9 6.65 -0.81 -13.81
CA GLY A 9 7.60 0.03 -13.07
C GLY A 9 6.99 1.34 -12.54
N SER A 10 7.55 1.84 -11.44
CA SER A 10 6.94 2.95 -10.68
C SER A 10 6.79 4.23 -11.48
N GLU A 11 7.80 4.58 -12.30
CA GLU A 11 7.78 5.77 -13.15
C GLU A 11 6.61 5.74 -14.15
N TRP A 12 6.36 4.58 -14.80
CA TRP A 12 5.23 4.44 -15.73
C TRP A 12 3.89 4.61 -15.02
N HIS A 13 3.72 3.97 -13.86
CA HIS A 13 2.48 4.04 -13.10
C HIS A 13 2.24 5.45 -12.59
N LEU A 14 3.25 6.11 -12.02
CA LEU A 14 3.12 7.47 -11.51
C LEU A 14 2.74 8.44 -12.64
N LEU A 15 3.42 8.39 -13.79
CA LEU A 15 3.08 9.23 -14.94
C LEU A 15 1.68 8.92 -15.48
N ARG A 16 1.26 7.65 -15.51
CA ARG A 16 -0.12 7.28 -15.87
C ARG A 16 -1.11 7.90 -14.90
N TYR A 17 -0.85 7.87 -13.59
CA TYR A 17 -1.72 8.49 -12.59
C TYR A 17 -1.75 10.01 -12.75
N MET A 18 -0.59 10.67 -12.80
CA MET A 18 -0.50 12.12 -12.99
C MET A 18 -1.14 12.62 -14.30
N GLY A 19 -1.12 11.81 -15.36
CA GLY A 19 -1.68 12.16 -16.67
C GLY A 19 -3.14 11.78 -16.89
N ARG A 20 -3.62 10.66 -16.33
CA ARG A 20 -4.95 10.09 -16.62
C ARG A 20 -5.85 9.89 -15.41
N HIS A 21 -5.27 9.76 -14.22
CA HIS A 21 -6.00 9.46 -12.98
C HIS A 21 -5.57 10.40 -11.84
N ARG A 22 -5.29 11.67 -12.16
CA ARG A 22 -4.70 12.63 -11.21
C ARG A 22 -5.57 12.86 -10.00
N GLN A 23 -6.88 12.96 -10.19
CA GLN A 23 -7.83 13.12 -9.09
C GLN A 23 -7.80 11.93 -8.14
N GLU A 24 -7.62 10.71 -8.65
CA GLU A 24 -7.49 9.52 -7.82
C GLU A 24 -6.16 9.50 -7.08
N LEU A 25 -5.06 9.88 -7.73
CA LEU A 25 -3.76 10.05 -7.07
C LEU A 25 -3.85 11.06 -5.91
N ASP A 26 -4.42 12.23 -6.19
CA ASP A 26 -4.60 13.29 -5.20
C ASP A 26 -5.48 12.80 -4.04
N ARG A 27 -6.58 12.10 -4.34
CA ARG A 27 -7.49 11.54 -3.33
C ARG A 27 -6.78 10.55 -2.41
N GLN A 28 -5.96 9.65 -2.96
CA GLN A 28 -5.21 8.66 -2.19
C GLN A 28 -4.16 9.31 -1.29
N ILE A 29 -3.41 10.28 -1.81
CA ILE A 29 -2.39 11.01 -1.04
C ILE A 29 -3.03 11.87 0.05
N ILE A 30 -4.04 12.67 -0.28
CA ILE A 30 -4.76 13.53 0.68
C ILE A 30 -5.46 12.68 1.75
N GLY A 31 -6.10 11.58 1.34
CA GLY A 31 -6.76 10.64 2.25
C GLY A 31 -5.78 10.02 3.25
N CYS A 32 -4.58 9.65 2.80
CA CYS A 32 -3.51 9.15 3.67
C CYS A 32 -2.99 10.23 4.64
N ILE A 33 -2.79 11.47 4.15
CA ILE A 33 -2.32 12.58 4.98
C ILE A 33 -3.37 13.01 6.02
N GLY A 34 -4.66 12.87 5.69
CA GLY A 34 -5.79 13.19 6.56
C GLY A 34 -6.29 14.63 6.48
N HIS A 35 -5.64 15.49 5.69
CA HIS A 35 -6.06 16.87 5.42
C HIS A 35 -5.49 17.38 4.10
N GLY A 36 -6.02 18.51 3.66
CA GLY A 36 -5.66 19.17 2.41
C GLY A 36 -6.84 19.22 1.44
N SER A 37 -6.86 20.23 0.59
CA SER A 37 -7.93 20.48 -0.38
C SER A 37 -7.51 20.16 -1.81
N ARG A 38 -6.24 20.40 -2.16
CA ARG A 38 -5.70 20.09 -3.50
C ARG A 38 -4.18 19.97 -3.47
N ILE A 39 -3.64 19.27 -4.47
CA ILE A 39 -2.19 19.22 -4.73
C ILE A 39 -1.88 19.95 -6.02
N GLU A 40 -0.99 20.94 -5.95
CA GLU A 40 -0.41 21.59 -7.12
C GLU A 40 0.92 20.93 -7.45
N TRP A 41 0.92 20.04 -8.44
CA TRP A 41 2.11 19.33 -8.91
C TRP A 41 3.05 20.25 -9.70
N LEU A 42 4.36 20.13 -9.44
CA LEU A 42 5.38 20.79 -10.23
C LEU A 42 5.62 20.02 -11.53
N ASP A 43 5.89 20.77 -12.61
CA ASP A 43 6.31 20.19 -13.87
C ASP A 43 7.82 19.88 -13.86
N PHE A 44 8.21 18.84 -14.58
CA PHE A 44 9.61 18.55 -14.86
C PHE A 44 10.16 19.53 -15.89
N ASP A 45 11.41 19.96 -15.70
CA ASP A 45 12.11 20.73 -16.72
C ASP A 45 12.45 19.87 -17.93
N TYR A 46 12.43 20.45 -19.12
CA TYR A 46 12.91 19.76 -20.32
C TYR A 46 14.44 19.64 -20.28
N SER A 47 14.97 18.45 -20.56
CA SER A 47 16.41 18.34 -20.82
C SER A 47 16.75 19.05 -22.14
N GLY A 48 17.96 19.63 -22.23
CA GLY A 48 18.41 20.38 -23.42
C GLY A 48 18.37 19.58 -24.74
N ASN A 49 18.28 18.25 -24.66
CA ASN A 49 17.91 17.38 -25.76
C ASN A 49 16.42 17.04 -25.63
N ARG A 50 15.61 17.51 -26.60
CA ARG A 50 14.12 17.54 -26.61
C ARG A 50 13.36 16.19 -26.48
N ALA A 51 14.01 15.11 -26.05
CA ALA A 51 13.43 13.78 -25.97
C ALA A 51 13.32 13.22 -24.55
N THR A 52 13.83 13.92 -23.53
CA THR A 52 13.76 13.46 -22.13
C THR A 52 13.49 14.61 -21.16
N ASP A 53 12.79 14.30 -20.06
CA ASP A 53 12.57 15.21 -18.96
C ASP A 53 13.73 15.15 -17.96
N GLN A 54 14.01 16.27 -17.31
CA GLN A 54 15.01 16.39 -16.27
C GLN A 54 14.37 16.11 -14.92
N ALA A 55 14.88 15.09 -14.23
CA ALA A 55 14.42 14.73 -12.89
C ALA A 55 14.61 15.89 -11.89
N LEU A 56 13.67 16.02 -10.96
CA LEU A 56 13.72 16.97 -9.86
C LEU A 56 14.79 16.52 -8.86
N LYS A 57 15.80 17.35 -8.62
CA LYS A 57 17.04 16.98 -7.91
C LYS A 57 17.28 17.85 -6.69
N GLY A 58 17.58 17.22 -5.55
CA GLY A 58 17.82 17.89 -4.28
C GLY A 58 16.65 18.82 -3.95
N LEU A 59 16.94 20.11 -3.85
CA LEU A 59 15.95 21.16 -3.57
C LEU A 59 15.94 22.24 -4.66
N SER A 60 16.33 21.88 -5.90
CA SER A 60 16.50 22.84 -6.99
C SER A 60 15.21 23.53 -7.45
N PHE A 61 14.05 22.97 -7.11
CA PHE A 61 12.73 23.49 -7.45
C PHE A 61 12.25 24.58 -6.49
N LEU A 62 12.95 24.84 -5.39
CA LEU A 62 12.61 25.93 -4.46
C LEU A 62 13.25 27.25 -4.93
N SER A 63 12.54 28.35 -4.73
CA SER A 63 12.95 29.69 -5.15
C SER A 63 12.73 30.75 -4.05
N TYR A 64 13.17 31.98 -4.33
CA TYR A 64 12.91 33.15 -3.47
C TYR A 64 11.41 33.47 -3.31
N ARG A 65 10.54 32.90 -4.14
CA ARG A 65 9.09 33.04 -4.00
C ARG A 65 8.52 32.11 -2.93
N ASP A 66 9.21 31.00 -2.68
CA ASP A 66 8.77 29.95 -1.78
C ASP A 66 9.36 30.12 -0.37
N ILE A 67 10.53 30.76 -0.28
CA ILE A 67 11.31 30.88 0.97
C ILE A 67 11.65 32.36 1.22
N PRO A 68 11.14 32.98 2.32
CA PRO A 68 11.42 34.38 2.65
C PRO A 68 12.93 34.73 2.75
N ASP A 69 13.74 33.83 3.32
CA ASP A 69 15.20 34.00 3.50
C ASP A 69 16.02 33.09 2.57
N PHE A 70 15.59 32.99 1.30
CA PHE A 70 16.12 32.03 0.33
C PHE A 70 17.64 32.00 0.18
N TYR A 71 18.32 33.14 0.28
CA TYR A 71 19.78 33.20 0.11
C TYR A 71 20.54 32.52 1.25
N GLU A 72 20.12 32.72 2.51
CA GLU A 72 20.72 32.02 3.64
C GLU A 72 20.35 30.54 3.62
N PHE A 73 19.08 30.22 3.32
CA PHE A 73 18.67 28.83 3.10
C PHE A 73 19.53 28.12 2.03
N GLN A 74 19.80 28.77 0.90
CA GLN A 74 20.60 28.19 -0.17
C GLN A 74 22.07 28.00 0.26
N LYS A 75 22.61 28.91 1.08
CA LYS A 75 23.96 28.79 1.63
C LYS A 75 24.05 27.62 2.61
N ASP A 76 23.06 27.49 3.49
CA ASP A 76 22.97 26.38 4.44
C ASP A 76 22.81 25.05 3.69
N TRP A 77 21.98 25.00 2.65
CA TRP A 77 21.83 23.83 1.79
C TRP A 77 23.15 23.41 1.15
N LYS A 78 23.91 24.36 0.59
CA LYS A 78 25.22 24.10 -0.02
C LYS A 78 26.26 23.60 0.98
N SER A 79 26.18 24.06 2.23
CA SER A 79 27.04 23.60 3.31
C SER A 79 26.61 22.24 3.87
N PHE A 80 25.30 21.96 3.85
CA PHE A 80 24.74 20.73 4.38
C PHE A 80 25.00 19.56 3.43
N TRP A 81 24.60 19.66 2.17
CA TRP A 81 24.64 18.54 1.22
C TRP A 81 25.57 18.78 0.02
N PRO A 82 26.19 17.73 -0.57
CA PRO A 82 26.96 17.89 -1.80
C PRO A 82 26.17 18.50 -2.94
N GLN A 83 26.80 19.46 -3.63
CA GLN A 83 26.22 20.12 -4.80
C GLN A 83 26.64 19.47 -6.12
N THR A 84 27.48 18.45 -6.04
CA THR A 84 27.98 17.64 -7.15
C THR A 84 27.67 16.16 -6.89
N GLY A 85 27.63 15.35 -7.95
CA GLY A 85 27.27 13.94 -7.85
C GLY A 85 25.77 13.72 -8.03
N ASN A 86 25.21 12.76 -7.29
CA ASN A 86 23.80 12.37 -7.37
C ASN A 86 23.06 12.84 -6.12
N PRO A 87 22.51 14.07 -6.10
CA PRO A 87 21.62 14.49 -5.03
C PRO A 87 20.35 13.62 -5.03
N PRO A 88 19.54 13.68 -3.96
CA PRO A 88 18.26 12.98 -3.89
C PRO A 88 17.41 13.33 -5.12
N ILE A 89 16.84 12.33 -5.76
CA ILE A 89 15.94 12.49 -6.90
C ILE A 89 14.52 12.27 -6.40
N TRP A 90 13.57 13.01 -6.95
CA TRP A 90 12.15 12.89 -6.66
C TRP A 90 11.38 12.46 -7.91
N ASP A 91 10.47 11.51 -7.73
CA ASP A 91 9.57 11.04 -8.77
C ASP A 91 8.39 11.99 -9.01
N ALA A 92 8.04 12.80 -8.01
CA ALA A 92 7.21 13.98 -8.16
C ALA A 92 7.44 14.96 -6.99
N VAL A 93 7.10 16.22 -7.22
CA VAL A 93 7.03 17.24 -6.16
C VAL A 93 5.75 18.03 -6.36
N GLY A 94 5.09 18.38 -5.27
CA GLY A 94 3.88 19.20 -5.33
C GLY A 94 3.70 20.05 -4.07
N TRP A 95 2.75 20.96 -4.13
CA TRP A 95 2.32 21.75 -2.98
C TRP A 95 0.94 21.29 -2.55
N LEU A 96 0.84 20.74 -1.35
CA LEU A 96 -0.43 20.47 -0.70
C LEU A 96 -0.98 21.77 -0.14
N GLU A 97 -2.14 22.19 -0.65
CA GLU A 97 -2.85 23.33 -0.09
C GLU A 97 -3.89 22.85 0.92
N THR A 98 -4.02 23.58 2.02
CA THR A 98 -5.10 23.38 2.98
C THR A 98 -5.82 24.71 3.15
N ASP A 99 -7.10 24.72 2.80
CA ASP A 99 -7.97 25.88 2.97
C ASP A 99 -8.81 25.67 4.25
N SER A 100 -8.56 26.49 5.26
CA SER A 100 -9.34 26.51 6.51
C SER A 100 -10.35 27.67 6.55
N GLY A 101 -10.72 28.23 5.39
CA GLY A 101 -11.62 29.37 5.20
C GLY A 101 -10.99 30.73 5.50
N ASN A 102 -10.23 30.83 6.59
CA ASN A 102 -9.57 32.08 7.02
C ASN A 102 -8.09 32.16 6.61
N TYR A 103 -7.50 31.03 6.21
CA TYR A 103 -6.09 30.93 5.85
C TYR A 103 -5.90 29.77 4.88
N VAL A 104 -5.07 29.99 3.87
CA VAL A 104 -4.57 28.93 2.99
C VAL A 104 -3.13 28.65 3.38
N SER A 105 -2.86 27.47 3.92
CA SER A 105 -1.51 26.99 4.18
C SER A 105 -1.03 26.11 3.04
N ARG A 106 0.27 26.12 2.74
CA ARG A 106 0.89 25.20 1.79
C ARG A 106 1.95 24.36 2.47
N GLU A 107 1.99 23.07 2.16
CA GLU A 107 3.03 22.14 2.58
C GLU A 107 3.66 21.51 1.34
N LEU A 108 4.99 21.39 1.32
CA LEU A 108 5.70 20.74 0.23
C LEU A 108 5.53 19.22 0.32
N LEU A 109 5.14 18.58 -0.78
CA LEU A 109 5.12 17.12 -0.91
C LEU A 109 6.33 16.69 -1.73
N LEU A 110 7.17 15.84 -1.13
CA LEU A 110 8.27 15.16 -1.78
C LEU A 110 7.86 13.71 -2.02
N VAL A 111 7.83 13.28 -3.28
CA VAL A 111 7.28 11.96 -3.64
C VAL A 111 8.38 11.05 -4.19
N GLU A 112 8.38 9.84 -3.68
CA GLU A 112 9.11 8.68 -4.22
C GLU A 112 8.08 7.58 -4.48
N ALA A 113 8.17 6.92 -5.62
CA ALA A 113 7.26 5.86 -6.03
C ALA A 113 8.02 4.54 -6.28
N LYS A 114 7.44 3.44 -5.81
CA LYS A 114 7.97 2.09 -5.97
C LYS A 114 6.89 1.13 -6.44
N ALA A 115 7.26 0.19 -7.29
CA ALA A 115 6.40 -0.83 -7.88
C ALA A 115 6.90 -2.25 -7.59
N HIS A 116 8.15 -2.42 -7.13
CA HIS A 116 8.67 -3.71 -6.73
C HIS A 116 9.69 -3.64 -5.60
N LEU A 117 9.90 -4.77 -4.90
CA LEU A 117 10.71 -4.83 -3.69
C LEU A 117 12.17 -4.42 -3.90
N ASP A 118 12.72 -4.71 -5.07
CA ASP A 118 14.12 -4.41 -5.38
C ASP A 118 14.40 -2.90 -5.48
N GLU A 119 13.39 -2.05 -5.72
CA GLU A 119 13.52 -0.59 -5.72
C GLU A 119 13.68 0.01 -4.32
N ILE A 120 13.34 -0.74 -3.25
CA ILE A 120 13.55 -0.26 -1.88
C ILE A 120 15.05 -0.24 -1.57
N LYS A 121 15.79 -1.23 -2.07
CA LYS A 121 17.20 -1.40 -1.75
C LYS A 121 18.07 -0.47 -2.57
N SER A 122 18.92 0.29 -1.89
CA SER A 122 19.82 1.25 -2.55
C SER A 122 21.11 1.43 -1.73
N SER A 123 22.20 1.76 -2.40
CA SER A 123 23.49 2.02 -1.75
C SER A 123 24.15 3.25 -2.36
N CYS A 124 24.96 3.93 -1.57
CA CYS A 124 25.72 5.08 -2.02
C CYS A 124 26.76 4.61 -3.05
N ASN A 125 26.62 5.09 -4.29
CA ASN A 125 27.54 4.82 -5.38
C ASN A 125 28.48 6.02 -5.66
N ASP A 126 28.48 7.03 -4.78
CA ASP A 126 29.42 8.15 -4.90
C ASP A 126 30.83 7.67 -4.54
N ASN A 127 31.80 8.10 -5.35
CA ASN A 127 33.22 7.76 -5.19
C ASN A 127 34.07 8.99 -4.88
N SER A 128 33.47 10.18 -4.78
CA SER A 128 34.15 11.42 -4.40
C SER A 128 34.31 11.49 -2.88
N PRO A 129 35.55 11.45 -2.34
CA PRO A 129 35.76 11.46 -0.89
C PRO A 129 35.10 12.67 -0.20
N GLY A 130 35.20 13.86 -0.81
CA GLY A 130 34.60 15.07 -0.25
C GLY A 130 33.07 15.05 -0.24
N SER A 131 32.43 14.43 -1.24
CA SER A 131 30.97 14.28 -1.26
C SER A 131 30.51 13.30 -0.18
N ILE A 132 31.22 12.16 -0.06
CA ILE A 132 30.91 11.12 0.93
C ILE A 132 31.02 11.69 2.34
N ASP A 133 32.09 12.43 2.66
CA ASP A 133 32.27 13.03 3.99
C ASP A 133 31.12 13.98 4.34
N GLN A 134 30.66 14.79 3.38
CA GLN A 134 29.55 15.71 3.59
C GLN A 134 28.20 14.98 3.75
N ILE A 135 27.96 13.89 3.01
CA ILE A 135 26.79 13.01 3.19
C ILE A 135 26.83 12.37 4.58
N CYS A 136 27.96 11.78 4.97
CA CYS A 136 28.16 11.20 6.30
C CYS A 136 27.89 12.20 7.42
N ASN A 137 28.40 13.43 7.28
CA ASN A 137 28.17 14.49 8.25
C ASN A 137 26.70 14.88 8.33
N SER A 138 26.00 15.02 7.19
CA SER A 138 24.56 15.27 7.15
C SER A 138 23.77 14.17 7.86
N PHE A 139 24.06 12.92 7.55
CA PHE A 139 23.44 11.77 8.20
C PHE A 139 23.72 11.74 9.70
N ASN A 140 24.94 12.06 10.13
CA ASN A 140 25.27 12.08 11.56
C ASN A 140 24.54 13.20 12.31
N ILE A 141 24.35 14.37 11.69
CA ILE A 141 23.53 15.45 12.25
C ILE A 141 22.09 14.97 12.45
N VAL A 142 21.49 14.39 11.41
CA VAL A 142 20.10 13.89 11.47
C VAL A 142 19.96 12.74 12.47
N LYS A 143 20.84 11.74 12.42
CA LYS A 143 20.85 10.62 13.38
C LYS A 143 20.93 11.14 14.82
N ALA A 144 21.82 12.09 15.11
CA ALA A 144 21.94 12.67 16.46
C ALA A 144 20.64 13.36 16.91
N GLU A 145 20.00 14.15 16.04
CA GLU A 145 18.74 14.83 16.32
C GLU A 145 17.54 13.87 16.46
N LEU A 146 17.60 12.71 15.81
CA LEU A 146 16.62 11.62 15.94
C LEU A 146 16.93 10.64 17.09
N GLY A 147 18.04 10.82 17.83
CA GLY A 147 18.46 9.91 18.89
C GLY A 147 18.99 8.55 18.39
N ILE A 148 19.36 8.46 17.11
CA ILE A 148 19.88 7.25 16.46
C ILE A 148 21.39 7.16 16.67
N SER A 149 21.89 5.95 16.94
CA SER A 149 23.32 5.71 17.06
C SER A 149 24.06 6.10 15.78
N LEU A 150 25.15 6.86 15.91
CA LEU A 150 25.98 7.27 14.78
C LEU A 150 26.62 6.07 14.06
N GLN A 151 26.69 4.90 14.69
CA GLN A 151 27.23 3.66 14.11
C GLN A 151 26.25 2.98 13.13
N ILE A 152 24.98 3.37 13.10
CA ILE A 152 24.02 2.82 12.15
C ILE A 152 24.37 3.30 10.75
N ASP A 153 24.47 2.34 9.83
CA ASP A 153 24.86 2.58 8.43
C ASP A 153 23.65 3.07 7.62
N TRP A 154 23.74 4.32 7.15
CA TRP A 154 22.76 4.93 6.25
C TRP A 154 23.28 5.02 4.80
N LEU A 155 24.52 4.61 4.53
CA LEU A 155 25.13 4.62 3.20
C LEU A 155 24.83 3.34 2.41
N SER A 156 24.53 2.25 3.10
CA SER A 156 24.25 0.95 2.49
C SER A 156 22.79 0.54 2.65
N HIS A 157 22.35 -0.41 1.82
CA HIS A 157 21.05 -1.09 1.85
C HIS A 157 19.80 -0.22 1.61
N TYR A 158 19.68 0.98 2.19
CA TYR A 158 18.51 1.87 2.06
C TYR A 158 18.90 3.35 1.89
N TYR A 159 20.01 3.59 1.18
CA TYR A 159 20.60 4.92 1.01
C TYR A 159 19.64 6.01 0.50
N GLN A 160 18.82 5.70 -0.51
CA GLN A 160 17.86 6.66 -1.06
C GLN A 160 16.82 7.09 -0.02
N TYR A 161 16.34 6.15 0.80
CA TYR A 161 15.37 6.47 1.85
C TYR A 161 16.01 7.31 2.97
N ALA A 162 17.24 6.98 3.38
CA ALA A 162 18.01 7.79 4.32
C ALA A 162 18.26 9.22 3.79
N ASN A 163 18.53 9.36 2.49
CA ASN A 163 18.62 10.65 1.81
C ASN A 163 17.31 11.45 1.92
N HIS A 164 16.18 10.83 1.58
CA HIS A 164 14.89 11.50 1.60
C HIS A 164 14.49 11.96 3.00
N ILE A 165 14.73 11.15 4.03
CA ILE A 165 14.52 11.53 5.44
C ILE A 165 15.41 12.72 5.82
N THR A 166 16.67 12.69 5.37
CA THR A 166 17.62 13.78 5.63
C THR A 166 17.19 15.10 4.98
N MET A 167 16.60 15.03 3.77
CA MET A 167 16.04 16.20 3.09
C MET A 167 14.79 16.74 3.80
N LEU A 168 13.90 15.84 4.22
CA LEU A 168 12.72 16.21 5.00
C LEU A 168 13.13 16.90 6.31
N TRP A 169 14.10 16.33 7.04
CA TRP A 169 14.64 16.95 8.26
C TRP A 169 15.19 18.35 7.99
N PHE A 170 15.98 18.51 6.92
CA PHE A 170 16.57 19.80 6.56
C PHE A 170 15.50 20.87 6.31
N LEU A 171 14.47 20.55 5.53
CA LEU A 171 13.36 21.47 5.28
C LEU A 171 12.63 21.87 6.57
N LEU A 172 12.32 20.89 7.43
CA LEU A 172 11.64 21.15 8.70
C LEU A 172 12.51 22.00 9.65
N LYS A 173 13.83 21.78 9.69
CA LYS A 173 14.78 22.59 10.49
C LYS A 173 14.78 24.06 10.05
N HIS A 174 14.52 24.31 8.77
CA HIS A 174 14.38 25.65 8.19
C HIS A 174 12.94 26.19 8.19
N ASN A 175 12.03 25.59 8.99
CA ASN A 175 10.61 25.97 9.09
C ASN A 175 9.84 25.90 7.77
N ILE A 176 10.29 25.07 6.83
CA ILE A 176 9.57 24.78 5.58
C ILE A 176 8.69 23.56 5.85
N SER A 177 7.37 23.75 5.89
CA SER A 177 6.44 22.64 6.11
C SER A 177 6.51 21.69 4.93
N ALA A 178 6.90 20.45 5.18
CA ALA A 178 7.07 19.44 4.16
C ALA A 178 6.62 18.06 4.64
N ARG A 179 6.30 17.18 3.69
CA ARG A 179 5.97 15.77 3.89
C ARG A 179 6.71 14.93 2.86
N LEU A 180 7.15 13.75 3.29
CA LEU A 180 7.65 12.70 2.41
C LEU A 180 6.52 11.72 2.14
N VAL A 181 6.20 11.49 0.88
CA VAL A 181 5.16 10.56 0.45
C VAL A 181 5.83 9.42 -0.31
N GLN A 182 5.76 8.22 0.25
CA GLN A 182 6.21 6.99 -0.39
C GLN A 182 4.99 6.31 -1.02
N ILE A 183 4.95 6.25 -2.34
CA ILE A 183 3.89 5.57 -3.07
C ILE A 183 4.34 4.15 -3.38
N TYR A 184 3.53 3.18 -2.99
CA TYR A 184 3.75 1.77 -3.24
C TYR A 184 2.66 1.24 -4.15
N PHE A 185 3.02 0.96 -5.40
CA PHE A 185 2.11 0.36 -6.35
C PHE A 185 1.96 -1.14 -6.08
N ILE A 186 0.71 -1.60 -6.04
CA ILE A 186 0.37 -3.01 -5.78
C ILE A 186 -0.07 -3.67 -7.07
N GLY A 187 0.51 -4.82 -7.37
CA GLY A 187 0.16 -5.63 -8.54
C GLY A 187 0.81 -5.15 -9.84
N ASP A 188 2.03 -4.60 -9.76
CA ASP A 188 2.85 -4.40 -10.97
C ASP A 188 3.15 -5.75 -11.64
N ASN A 189 3.40 -5.72 -12.94
CA ASN A 189 3.58 -6.93 -13.73
C ASN A 189 4.94 -6.99 -14.43
N ASN A 190 5.96 -6.28 -13.92
CA ASN A 190 7.31 -6.41 -14.44
C ASN A 190 7.78 -7.87 -14.31
N PRO A 191 8.00 -8.59 -15.43
CA PRO A 191 8.33 -10.01 -15.39
C PRO A 191 9.73 -10.31 -14.84
N SER A 192 10.56 -9.28 -14.66
CA SER A 192 11.95 -9.40 -14.21
C SER A 192 12.16 -8.89 -12.78
N ALA A 193 11.10 -8.49 -12.07
CA ALA A 193 11.20 -7.89 -10.74
C ALA A 193 10.25 -8.57 -9.74
N ASN A 194 10.60 -8.49 -8.46
CA ASN A 194 9.76 -8.99 -7.38
C ASN A 194 8.63 -8.00 -7.05
N CYS A 195 7.57 -8.04 -7.86
CA CYS A 195 6.38 -7.19 -7.70
C CYS A 195 5.47 -7.76 -6.59
N LEU A 196 5.06 -6.90 -5.65
CA LEU A 196 4.20 -7.29 -4.53
C LEU A 196 2.73 -7.12 -4.88
N PHE A 197 1.88 -7.99 -4.34
CA PHE A 197 0.46 -8.09 -4.72
C PHE A 197 -0.52 -7.70 -3.60
N ASP A 198 -0.01 -7.37 -2.42
CA ASP A 198 -0.81 -6.83 -1.33
C ASP A 198 -0.03 -5.81 -0.49
N GLN A 199 -0.77 -5.11 0.37
CA GLN A 199 -0.22 -4.09 1.26
C GLN A 199 0.61 -4.69 2.41
N PRO A 200 0.22 -5.80 3.08
CA PRO A 200 1.01 -6.41 4.14
C PRO A 200 2.45 -6.75 3.71
N GLU A 201 2.67 -7.28 2.50
CA GLU A 201 4.02 -7.55 1.99
C GLU A 201 4.88 -6.27 1.91
N TRP A 202 4.28 -5.12 1.53
CA TRP A 202 4.98 -3.84 1.54
C TRP A 202 5.27 -3.37 2.98
N GLU A 203 4.31 -3.50 3.89
CA GLU A 203 4.49 -3.11 5.30
C GLU A 203 5.61 -3.90 5.98
N GLU A 204 5.75 -5.19 5.70
CA GLU A 204 6.88 -6.00 6.18
C GLU A 204 8.22 -5.46 5.64
N ALA A 205 8.29 -5.15 4.35
CA ALA A 205 9.50 -4.61 3.73
C ALA A 205 9.90 -3.23 4.28
N ILE A 206 8.91 -2.37 4.53
CA ILE A 206 9.09 -1.04 5.13
C ILE A 206 9.51 -1.16 6.59
N THR A 207 8.92 -2.09 7.34
CA THR A 207 9.31 -2.37 8.73
C THR A 207 10.78 -2.76 8.78
N LEU A 208 11.21 -3.69 7.92
CA LEU A 208 12.62 -4.07 7.82
C LEU A 208 13.54 -2.89 7.45
N GLN A 209 13.11 -2.04 6.52
CA GLN A 209 13.85 -0.83 6.15
C GLN A 209 14.01 0.11 7.36
N ASN A 210 12.92 0.38 8.09
CA ASN A 210 12.93 1.26 9.25
C ASN A 210 13.77 0.70 10.40
N GLU A 211 13.67 -0.60 10.67
CA GLU A 211 14.49 -1.30 11.66
C GLU A 211 15.99 -1.22 11.32
N THR A 212 16.34 -1.43 10.04
CA THR A 212 17.73 -1.37 9.58
C THR A 212 18.32 0.03 9.78
N LEU A 213 17.52 1.07 9.52
CA LEU A 213 17.93 2.47 9.74
C LEU A 213 17.76 2.96 11.18
N ALA A 214 17.24 2.09 12.06
CA ALA A 214 16.92 2.36 13.46
C ALA A 214 16.03 3.60 13.65
N LEU A 215 15.05 3.79 12.76
CA LEU A 215 14.13 4.93 12.83
C LEU A 215 13.12 4.73 13.98
N PRO A 216 12.92 5.73 14.85
CA PRO A 216 11.95 5.65 15.94
C PRO A 216 10.52 5.92 15.46
N ASP A 217 9.54 5.15 15.94
CA ASP A 217 8.14 5.25 15.49
C ASP A 217 7.44 6.56 15.89
N ASP A 218 7.77 7.16 17.04
CA ASP A 218 7.02 8.32 17.59
C ASP A 218 7.70 9.69 17.32
N TYR A 219 8.67 9.76 16.41
CA TYR A 219 9.29 11.03 16.10
C TYR A 219 8.40 11.93 15.24
N LEU A 220 8.48 13.24 15.47
CA LEU A 220 7.75 14.24 14.68
C LEU A 220 8.03 14.13 13.18
N ILE A 221 9.25 13.73 12.80
CA ILE A 221 9.59 13.52 11.39
C ILE A 221 8.84 12.32 10.80
N CYS A 222 8.64 11.24 11.55
CA CYS A 222 7.94 10.04 11.10
C CYS A 222 6.46 10.34 10.84
N LYS A 223 5.85 11.25 11.61
CA LYS A 223 4.47 11.76 11.37
C LYS A 223 4.35 12.58 10.06
N ARG A 224 5.48 12.94 9.45
CA ARG A 224 5.57 13.65 8.17
C ARG A 224 5.94 12.70 7.01
N ILE A 225 6.11 11.41 7.27
CA ILE A 225 6.33 10.37 6.26
C ILE A 225 5.01 9.60 6.08
N HIS A 226 4.56 9.47 4.84
CA HIS A 226 3.26 8.88 4.50
C HIS A 226 3.46 7.73 3.52
N HIS A 227 2.86 6.57 3.81
CA HIS A 227 2.90 5.40 2.93
C HIS A 227 1.56 5.27 2.22
N VAL A 228 1.55 5.45 0.90
CA VAL A 228 0.34 5.43 0.08
C VAL A 228 0.36 4.19 -0.79
N TYR A 229 -0.60 3.30 -0.59
CA TYR A 229 -0.70 2.04 -1.34
C TYR A 229 -1.71 2.19 -2.48
N ILE A 230 -1.26 1.99 -3.72
CA ILE A 230 -2.10 2.20 -4.91
C ILE A 230 -2.22 0.89 -5.71
N PRO A 231 -3.39 0.22 -5.68
CA PRO A 231 -3.65 -0.95 -6.52
C PRO A 231 -3.67 -0.59 -8.01
N LEU A 232 -2.85 -1.27 -8.80
CA LEU A 232 -2.77 -1.10 -10.27
C LEU A 232 -3.79 -1.94 -11.02
N ILE A 233 -4.25 -2.99 -10.36
CA ILE A 233 -5.18 -3.96 -10.89
C ILE A 233 -6.59 -3.43 -10.65
N GLN A 234 -7.28 -3.10 -11.75
CA GLN A 234 -8.75 -3.06 -11.74
C GLN A 234 -9.25 -4.48 -11.42
N GLU A 235 -10.25 -4.59 -10.54
CA GLU A 235 -10.78 -5.81 -9.90
C GLU A 235 -10.78 -7.08 -10.79
N TYR A 236 -11.00 -6.95 -12.11
CA TYR A 236 -11.01 -8.06 -13.06
C TYR A 236 -9.66 -8.78 -13.29
N LYS A 237 -8.51 -8.14 -13.08
CA LYS A 237 -7.20 -8.82 -13.20
C LYS A 237 -6.83 -9.54 -11.90
N LEU A 238 -7.38 -9.08 -10.78
CA LEU A 238 -7.34 -9.74 -9.48
C LEU A 238 -8.06 -11.10 -9.61
N ILE A 239 -9.20 -11.13 -10.32
CA ILE A 239 -9.89 -12.37 -10.73
C ILE A 239 -8.95 -13.32 -11.49
N GLU A 240 -8.15 -12.83 -12.44
CA GLU A 240 -7.23 -13.69 -13.22
C GLU A 240 -6.04 -14.23 -12.39
N ILE A 241 -5.52 -13.44 -11.45
CA ILE A 241 -4.41 -13.82 -10.56
C ILE A 241 -4.91 -14.77 -9.46
N ILE A 242 -6.07 -14.51 -8.87
CA ILE A 242 -6.78 -15.43 -7.96
C ILE A 242 -7.01 -16.76 -8.69
N ASN A 243 -7.45 -16.72 -9.96
CA ASN A 243 -7.65 -17.89 -10.83
C ASN A 243 -6.41 -18.75 -11.11
N LYS A 244 -5.20 -18.25 -10.83
CA LYS A 244 -3.91 -18.94 -11.04
C LYS A 244 -3.32 -19.58 -9.77
N ARG A 245 -3.91 -19.38 -8.58
CA ARG A 245 -3.43 -19.99 -7.32
C ARG A 245 -3.92 -21.44 -7.14
N PRO A 246 -3.14 -22.32 -6.45
CA PRO A 246 -3.43 -23.76 -6.30
C PRO A 246 -4.76 -24.09 -5.60
N VAL A 247 -5.29 -23.18 -4.78
CA VAL A 247 -6.63 -23.29 -4.17
C VAL A 247 -7.73 -23.49 -5.23
N ASN A 248 -7.54 -22.92 -6.43
CA ASN A 248 -8.49 -23.07 -7.55
C ASN A 248 -8.46 -24.46 -8.20
N GLN A 249 -7.35 -25.20 -8.16
CA GLN A 249 -7.34 -26.56 -8.69
C GLN A 249 -8.22 -27.47 -7.82
N ILE A 250 -8.19 -27.26 -6.51
CA ILE A 250 -8.99 -28.02 -5.54
C ILE A 250 -10.48 -27.67 -5.70
N ALA A 251 -10.84 -26.39 -5.75
CA ALA A 251 -12.22 -25.95 -5.95
C ALA A 251 -12.80 -26.40 -7.31
N ARG A 252 -12.02 -26.31 -8.39
CA ARG A 252 -12.43 -26.80 -9.73
C ARG A 252 -12.58 -28.31 -9.78
N ASN A 253 -11.68 -29.06 -9.16
CA ASN A 253 -11.80 -30.53 -9.10
C ASN A 253 -13.05 -30.94 -8.32
N TYR A 254 -13.42 -30.21 -7.27
CA TYR A 254 -14.59 -30.47 -6.45
C TYR A 254 -15.90 -30.15 -7.21
N LEU A 255 -16.00 -28.97 -7.82
CA LEU A 255 -17.19 -28.55 -8.59
C LEU A 255 -17.40 -29.41 -9.84
N LYS A 256 -16.31 -29.84 -10.49
CA LYS A 256 -16.35 -30.77 -11.62
C LYS A 256 -16.78 -32.17 -11.20
N ALA A 257 -16.41 -32.63 -10.01
CA ALA A 257 -16.89 -33.88 -9.43
C ALA A 257 -18.38 -33.82 -9.03
N ALA A 258 -18.88 -32.63 -8.68
CA ALA A 258 -20.28 -32.38 -8.34
C ALA A 258 -21.20 -32.14 -9.57
N GLY A 259 -20.66 -32.09 -10.79
CA GLY A 259 -21.44 -31.96 -12.02
C GLY A 259 -22.02 -30.56 -12.28
N ALA A 260 -21.54 -29.52 -11.58
CA ALA A 260 -22.02 -28.14 -11.75
C ALA A 260 -21.40 -27.47 -12.98
N ASP A 261 -22.21 -26.74 -13.76
CA ASP A 261 -21.75 -25.91 -14.88
C ASP A 261 -21.14 -24.60 -14.36
N LEU A 262 -20.01 -24.20 -14.94
CA LEU A 262 -19.11 -23.20 -14.37
C LEU A 262 -19.51 -21.78 -14.80
N ASN A 263 -20.61 -21.25 -14.27
CA ASN A 263 -20.89 -19.82 -14.37
C ASN A 263 -19.99 -19.03 -13.41
N SER A 264 -19.33 -18.00 -13.94
CA SER A 264 -18.30 -17.19 -13.26
C SER A 264 -18.80 -16.55 -11.95
N SER A 265 -20.11 -16.32 -11.82
CA SER A 265 -20.73 -15.72 -10.63
C SER A 265 -20.74 -16.68 -9.43
N ILE A 266 -21.03 -17.97 -9.62
CA ILE A 266 -21.06 -18.98 -8.53
C ILE A 266 -19.64 -19.24 -8.00
N LEU A 267 -18.66 -19.28 -8.90
CA LEU A 267 -17.25 -19.43 -8.54
C LEU A 267 -16.77 -18.23 -7.70
N TYR A 268 -17.24 -17.02 -8.02
CA TYR A 268 -16.96 -15.80 -7.28
C TYR A 268 -17.56 -15.83 -5.87
N VAL A 269 -18.81 -16.29 -5.71
CA VAL A 269 -19.47 -16.44 -4.40
C VAL A 269 -18.71 -17.41 -3.51
N PHE A 270 -18.34 -18.57 -4.04
CA PHE A 270 -17.55 -19.56 -3.29
C PHE A 270 -16.18 -19.02 -2.90
N GLN A 271 -15.53 -18.23 -3.75
CA GLN A 271 -14.23 -17.64 -3.48
C GLN A 271 -14.28 -16.58 -2.37
N LEU A 272 -15.31 -15.73 -2.36
CA LEU A 272 -15.48 -14.69 -1.34
C LEU A 272 -15.75 -15.31 0.05
N VAL A 273 -16.61 -16.34 0.08
CA VAL A 273 -16.95 -17.08 1.31
C VAL A 273 -15.72 -17.83 1.83
N LEU A 274 -14.95 -18.49 0.96
CA LEU A 274 -13.72 -19.19 1.35
C LEU A 274 -12.62 -18.24 1.84
N TRP A 275 -12.47 -17.07 1.23
CA TRP A 275 -11.55 -16.03 1.69
C TRP A 275 -11.97 -15.48 3.06
N ALA A 276 -13.26 -15.20 3.25
CA ALA A 276 -13.78 -14.71 4.51
C ALA A 276 -13.69 -15.75 5.65
N LEU A 277 -13.82 -17.04 5.33
CA LEU A 277 -13.54 -18.15 6.26
C LEU A 277 -12.04 -18.26 6.61
N ASP A 278 -11.13 -18.17 5.63
CA ASP A 278 -9.68 -18.22 5.83
C ASP A 278 -9.16 -17.08 6.73
N LYS A 279 -9.73 -15.88 6.55
CA LYS A 279 -9.39 -14.70 7.35
C LYS A 279 -10.15 -14.62 8.67
N GLY A 280 -11.00 -15.59 8.98
CA GLY A 280 -11.76 -15.64 10.23
C GLY A 280 -12.87 -14.59 10.35
N PHE A 281 -13.27 -13.96 9.25
CA PHE A 281 -14.38 -13.00 9.21
C PHE A 281 -15.74 -13.68 9.32
N ILE A 282 -15.82 -14.95 8.93
CA ILE A 282 -17.02 -15.79 9.02
C ILE A 282 -16.70 -17.05 9.82
N VAL A 283 -17.61 -17.44 10.72
CA VAL A 283 -17.56 -18.73 11.43
C VAL A 283 -18.86 -19.48 11.18
N ILE A 284 -18.77 -20.72 10.67
CA ILE A 284 -19.93 -21.60 10.46
C ILE A 284 -20.15 -22.41 11.74
N LYS A 285 -21.38 -22.38 12.30
CA LYS A 285 -21.77 -23.20 13.45
C LYS A 285 -22.96 -24.11 13.10
N ASP A 286 -22.91 -25.35 13.58
CA ASP A 286 -24.05 -26.26 13.56
C ASP A 286 -25.05 -25.91 14.68
N ARG A 287 -26.34 -25.85 14.35
CA ARG A 287 -27.46 -25.48 15.23
C ARG A 287 -27.68 -26.50 16.37
N ASN A 288 -27.20 -27.74 16.24
CA ASN A 288 -27.50 -28.81 17.19
C ASN A 288 -26.36 -29.14 18.16
N THR A 289 -25.23 -28.44 18.11
CA THR A 289 -24.13 -28.66 19.06
C THR A 289 -24.13 -27.53 20.09
N PRO A 290 -24.37 -27.81 21.39
CA PRO A 290 -24.28 -26.77 22.41
C PRO A 290 -22.85 -26.21 22.41
N SER A 291 -22.72 -24.89 22.60
CA SER A 291 -21.42 -24.22 22.74
C SER A 291 -20.63 -24.89 23.87
N ILE A 292 -19.68 -25.75 23.51
CA ILE A 292 -18.75 -26.32 24.48
C ILE A 292 -17.89 -25.16 24.98
N PRO A 293 -17.86 -24.86 26.29
CA PRO A 293 -16.99 -23.82 26.83
C PRO A 293 -15.54 -24.29 26.64
N GLY A 294 -14.83 -23.65 25.72
CA GLY A 294 -13.41 -23.94 25.47
C GLY A 294 -12.91 -23.88 24.04
N PHE A 295 -13.78 -23.74 23.03
CA PHE A 295 -13.32 -23.65 21.63
C PHE A 295 -12.64 -22.30 21.35
N ARG A 296 -11.34 -22.32 21.06
CA ARG A 296 -10.59 -21.12 20.66
C ARG A 296 -10.25 -21.23 19.17
N PRO A 297 -10.07 -20.09 18.46
CA PRO A 297 -9.72 -20.06 17.03
C PRO A 297 -8.51 -20.94 16.63
N ASN A 298 -7.62 -21.24 17.58
CA ASN A 298 -6.44 -22.07 17.36
C ASN A 298 -6.71 -23.59 17.24
N ASP A 299 -7.95 -24.06 17.51
CA ASP A 299 -8.28 -25.49 17.39
C ASP A 299 -8.45 -25.94 15.92
N ILE A 300 -8.56 -24.99 14.97
CA ILE A 300 -8.60 -25.27 13.52
C ILE A 300 -7.19 -25.67 13.00
N ALA A 301 -6.12 -25.32 13.72
CA ALA A 301 -4.76 -25.68 13.35
C ALA A 301 -4.38 -27.14 13.68
N ALA A 302 -5.24 -27.89 14.38
CA ALA A 302 -4.88 -29.21 14.93
C ALA A 302 -5.45 -30.43 14.18
N THR A 303 -6.37 -30.29 13.22
CA THR A 303 -6.96 -31.44 12.51
C THR A 303 -6.30 -31.78 11.18
N GLY A 304 -5.34 -30.99 10.70
CA GLY A 304 -4.38 -31.40 9.67
C GLY A 304 -4.94 -31.83 8.30
N ASN A 305 -6.26 -31.82 8.06
CA ASN A 305 -6.82 -32.20 6.78
C ASN A 305 -8.15 -31.51 6.49
N PHE A 306 -8.06 -30.35 5.85
CA PHE A 306 -9.18 -29.55 5.34
C PHE A 306 -10.15 -30.36 4.45
N LYS A 307 -9.66 -31.42 3.79
CA LYS A 307 -10.46 -32.35 2.99
C LYS A 307 -11.52 -33.08 3.82
N GLU A 308 -11.17 -33.46 5.06
CA GLU A 308 -12.05 -34.24 5.95
C GLU A 308 -13.19 -33.37 6.52
N LEU A 309 -12.95 -32.06 6.67
CA LEU A 309 -13.97 -31.07 7.06
C LEU A 309 -15.00 -30.84 5.95
N VAL A 310 -14.52 -30.72 4.71
CA VAL A 310 -15.37 -30.54 3.52
C VAL A 310 -16.17 -31.82 3.21
N GLU A 311 -15.55 -33.01 3.37
CA GLU A 311 -16.24 -34.30 3.19
C GLU A 311 -17.32 -34.53 4.27
N LYS A 312 -17.10 -34.12 5.53
CA LYS A 312 -18.14 -34.16 6.58
C LYS A 312 -19.31 -33.21 6.31
N LEU A 313 -19.02 -31.96 5.90
CA LEU A 313 -20.05 -30.98 5.56
C LEU A 313 -20.85 -31.37 4.32
N ALA A 314 -20.26 -32.11 3.38
CA ALA A 314 -20.94 -32.49 2.14
C ALA A 314 -21.78 -33.78 2.26
N PHE A 315 -21.50 -34.67 3.23
CA PHE A 315 -22.19 -35.96 3.35
C PHE A 315 -23.27 -36.02 4.44
N GLU A 316 -23.27 -35.12 5.44
CA GLU A 316 -24.23 -35.19 6.56
C GLU A 316 -25.38 -34.17 6.49
N THR A 317 -25.38 -33.23 5.56
CA THR A 317 -26.50 -32.28 5.39
C THR A 317 -27.42 -32.65 4.21
N PRO A 318 -28.68 -33.07 4.44
CA PRO A 318 -29.73 -33.04 3.40
C PRO A 318 -30.05 -31.56 3.08
N PRO A 319 -30.80 -31.25 2.00
CA PRO A 319 -30.68 -29.98 1.25
C PRO A 319 -30.73 -28.78 2.20
N LEU A 320 -29.70 -27.92 2.12
CA LEU A 320 -29.42 -26.78 3.00
C LEU A 320 -30.69 -26.16 3.63
N LYS A 321 -31.01 -26.57 4.86
CA LYS A 321 -32.26 -26.18 5.54
C LYS A 321 -32.16 -24.85 6.32
N ALA A 322 -30.95 -24.35 6.54
CA ALA A 322 -30.67 -23.03 7.11
C ALA A 322 -29.16 -22.77 7.08
N MET A 323 -28.75 -21.50 6.93
CA MET A 323 -27.40 -21.02 7.16
C MET A 323 -27.40 -19.95 8.25
N HIS A 324 -26.43 -20.02 9.16
CA HIS A 324 -26.21 -19.00 10.18
C HIS A 324 -24.80 -18.44 10.04
N PHE A 325 -24.71 -17.14 9.78
CA PHE A 325 -23.47 -16.40 9.69
C PHE A 325 -23.33 -15.46 10.89
N LEU A 326 -22.19 -15.50 11.54
CA LEU A 326 -21.78 -14.51 12.54
C LEU A 326 -20.69 -13.64 11.95
N CYS A 327 -20.97 -12.34 11.81
CA CYS A 327 -20.03 -11.33 11.31
C CYS A 327 -19.55 -10.46 12.49
N HIS A 328 -18.24 -10.21 12.57
CA HIS A 328 -17.65 -9.39 13.63
C HIS A 328 -16.99 -8.15 13.00
N SER A 329 -17.49 -6.95 13.32
CA SER A 329 -16.91 -5.68 12.90
C SER A 329 -16.70 -4.77 14.12
N GLY A 330 -15.52 -4.86 14.74
CA GLY A 330 -15.20 -4.09 15.95
C GLY A 330 -15.88 -4.66 17.22
N PRO A 331 -16.35 -3.81 18.16
CA PRO A 331 -16.97 -4.28 19.41
C PRO A 331 -18.37 -4.87 19.23
N ASP A 332 -18.99 -4.70 18.05
CA ASP A 332 -20.33 -5.17 17.75
C ASP A 332 -20.29 -6.42 16.86
N SER A 333 -21.15 -7.39 17.19
CA SER A 333 -21.32 -8.64 16.42
C SER A 333 -22.71 -8.69 15.82
N TRP A 334 -22.79 -9.05 14.54
CA TRP A 334 -24.04 -9.20 13.79
C TRP A 334 -24.29 -10.67 13.47
N GLU A 335 -25.52 -11.13 13.69
CA GLU A 335 -25.96 -12.49 13.37
C GLU A 335 -26.92 -12.46 12.18
N PHE A 336 -26.60 -13.20 11.12
CA PHE A 336 -27.46 -13.39 9.96
C PHE A 336 -27.94 -14.83 9.89
N PHE A 337 -29.24 -15.00 10.05
CA PHE A 337 -29.90 -16.28 9.88
C PHE A 337 -30.64 -16.25 8.55
N PHE A 338 -30.31 -17.18 7.67
CA PHE A 338 -31.07 -17.48 6.48
C PHE A 338 -31.70 -18.85 6.68
N ASP A 339 -33.02 -18.94 6.65
CA ASP A 339 -33.75 -20.20 6.78
C ASP A 339 -34.33 -20.68 5.43
N GLU A 340 -34.96 -21.85 5.43
CA GLU A 340 -35.60 -22.42 4.24
C GLU A 340 -36.50 -21.41 3.51
N THR A 341 -37.22 -20.55 4.23
CA THR A 341 -38.18 -19.63 3.63
C THR A 341 -37.53 -18.45 2.91
N ASP A 342 -36.31 -18.07 3.31
CA ASP A 342 -35.52 -17.04 2.62
C ASP A 342 -35.03 -17.54 1.25
N PHE A 343 -34.81 -18.86 1.14
CA PHE A 343 -34.35 -19.51 -0.07
C PHE A 343 -35.49 -20.03 -0.96
N GLU A 344 -36.66 -20.36 -0.39
CA GLU A 344 -37.86 -20.79 -1.12
C GLU A 344 -38.44 -19.69 -2.02
N GLN A 345 -38.16 -18.42 -1.72
CA GLN A 345 -38.59 -17.27 -2.53
C GLN A 345 -37.70 -17.04 -3.77
N GLN A 346 -36.60 -17.78 -3.88
CA GLN A 346 -35.61 -17.58 -4.94
C GLN A 346 -35.87 -18.59 -6.05
N GLU A 347 -36.09 -18.08 -7.27
CA GLU A 347 -36.48 -18.93 -8.41
C GLU A 347 -35.35 -19.89 -8.83
N THR A 348 -34.09 -19.52 -8.53
CA THR A 348 -32.91 -20.32 -8.83
C THR A 348 -31.89 -20.31 -7.68
N PRO A 349 -31.00 -21.32 -7.59
CA PRO A 349 -29.86 -21.31 -6.66
C PRO A 349 -28.95 -20.08 -6.83
N GLU A 350 -28.88 -19.52 -8.04
CA GLU A 350 -28.15 -18.29 -8.35
C GLU A 350 -28.80 -17.07 -7.69
N ASP A 351 -30.13 -16.97 -7.72
CA ASP A 351 -30.87 -15.88 -7.07
C ASP A 351 -30.72 -15.93 -5.54
N ALA A 352 -30.70 -17.14 -4.97
CA ALA A 352 -30.40 -17.37 -3.55
C ALA A 352 -28.99 -16.91 -3.16
N ALA A 353 -28.00 -17.14 -4.01
CA ALA A 353 -26.64 -16.68 -3.77
C ALA A 353 -26.52 -15.15 -3.86
N ILE A 354 -27.21 -14.53 -4.83
CA ILE A 354 -27.26 -13.07 -4.98
C ILE A 354 -27.95 -12.41 -3.78
N TYR A 355 -29.06 -12.99 -3.31
CA TYR A 355 -29.78 -12.50 -2.13
C TYR A 355 -28.90 -12.48 -0.86
N VAL A 356 -28.16 -13.56 -0.60
CA VAL A 356 -27.22 -13.62 0.53
C VAL A 356 -26.11 -12.57 0.40
N ILE A 357 -25.62 -12.32 -0.82
CA ILE A 357 -24.61 -11.29 -1.10
C ILE A 357 -25.14 -9.89 -0.83
N GLU A 358 -26.34 -9.56 -1.31
CA GLU A 358 -26.96 -8.27 -1.07
C GLU A 358 -27.19 -8.03 0.43
N CYS A 359 -27.62 -9.05 1.17
CA CYS A 359 -27.76 -8.97 2.63
C CYS A 359 -26.42 -8.73 3.34
N LEU A 360 -25.34 -9.40 2.91
CA LEU A 360 -24.01 -9.22 3.51
C LEU A 360 -23.39 -7.86 3.15
N LEU A 361 -23.58 -7.37 1.92
CA LEU A 361 -23.06 -6.08 1.48
C LEU A 361 -23.79 -4.91 2.16
N ASN A 362 -25.13 -4.97 2.23
CA ASN A 362 -25.94 -3.95 2.93
C ASN A 362 -25.65 -3.87 4.43
N ALA A 363 -25.02 -4.89 5.02
CA ALA A 363 -24.62 -4.90 6.42
C ALA A 363 -23.20 -4.39 6.67
N LEU A 364 -22.39 -4.24 5.60
CA LEU A 364 -21.02 -3.72 5.67
C LEU A 364 -20.95 -2.20 5.44
N ASP A 365 -21.97 -1.62 4.80
CA ASP A 365 -22.25 -0.17 4.76
C ASP A 365 -22.92 0.31 6.06
#